data_AF-A0A956YNH1-F1
#
_entry.id   AF-A0A956YNH1-F1
#
_cell.length_a   1.000
_cell.length_b   1.000
_cell.length_c   1.000
_cell.angle_alpha   90.00
_cell.angle_beta   90.00
_cell.angle_gamma   90.00
#
_symmetry.space_group_name_H-M   'P 1'
#
loop_
_entity.id
_entity.type
_entity.pdbx_description
1 polymer ?
#
loop_
_entity_poly.entity_id
_entity_poly.type
_entity_poly.pdbx_seq_one_letter_code
_entity_poly.pdbx_strand_id
1 'polypeptide(L)'
;EGGTVDVSLSKKNGWAYLKIADNGMGIPAEDLPYIFDRFYRVDKARARGQSGKGGAGLGLAIAKWIAQAHGGNIDVMSTVGEGTTFTIILPILAEKTMLEPADVVEDLSKTRPGLRALGATFRRSSS
;
A
#
# COMPACT_ATOMS: atom_id res chain seq x y z
N GLU A 1 -28.12 4.13 -20.15
CA GLU A 1 -28.34 3.89 -18.71
C GLU A 1 -27.06 4.24 -17.96
N GLY A 2 -27.16 4.80 -16.76
CA GLY A 2 -25.99 5.21 -15.97
C GLY A 2 -25.40 4.02 -15.22
N GLY A 3 -24.12 3.73 -15.41
CA GLY A 3 -23.40 2.78 -14.58
C GLY A 3 -23.19 3.34 -13.17
N THR A 4 -23.25 2.49 -12.17
CA THR A 4 -22.96 2.81 -10.77
C THR A 4 -21.61 2.23 -10.38
N VAL A 5 -20.90 2.95 -9.52
CA VAL A 5 -19.68 2.46 -8.87
C VAL A 5 -19.82 2.72 -7.37
N ASP A 6 -19.82 1.65 -6.61
CA ASP A 6 -19.89 1.66 -5.16
C ASP A 6 -18.49 1.46 -4.57
N VAL A 7 -18.07 2.38 -3.70
CA VAL A 7 -16.79 2.31 -3.00
C VAL A 7 -17.05 2.16 -1.52
N SER A 8 -16.48 1.12 -0.90
CA SER A 8 -16.61 0.89 0.54
C SER A 8 -15.27 0.54 1.17
N LEU A 9 -15.08 0.99 2.41
CA LEU A 9 -13.89 0.72 3.20
C LEU A 9 -14.29 0.03 4.50
N SER A 10 -13.64 -1.07 4.84
CA SER A 10 -13.84 -1.76 6.11
C SER A 10 -12.51 -2.19 6.72
N LYS A 11 -12.50 -2.41 8.04
CA LYS A 11 -11.33 -2.88 8.79
C LYS A 11 -11.66 -4.21 9.44
N LYS A 12 -10.77 -5.20 9.31
CA LYS A 12 -10.88 -6.49 9.97
C LYS A 12 -9.50 -7.06 10.27
N ASN A 13 -9.28 -7.52 11.51
CA ASN A 13 -8.07 -8.25 11.93
C ASN A 13 -6.75 -7.54 11.58
N GLY A 14 -6.69 -6.20 11.69
CA GLY A 14 -5.49 -5.43 11.33
C GLY A 14 -5.31 -5.17 9.83
N TRP A 15 -6.31 -5.47 9.00
CA TRP A 15 -6.30 -5.21 7.56
C TRP A 15 -7.42 -4.24 7.17
N ALA A 16 -7.13 -3.39 6.19
CA ALA A 16 -8.09 -2.54 5.49
C ALA A 16 -8.54 -3.24 4.21
N TYR A 17 -9.85 -3.26 3.98
CA TYR A 17 -10.49 -3.81 2.79
C TYR A 17 -11.20 -2.67 2.07
N LEU A 18 -10.62 -2.19 0.97
CA LEU A 18 -11.22 -1.22 0.07
C LEU A 18 -11.86 -1.98 -1.09
N LYS A 19 -13.20 -1.99 -1.14
CA LYS A 19 -13.97 -2.61 -2.22
C LYS A 19 -14.46 -1.55 -3.19
N ILE A 20 -14.29 -1.83 -4.47
CA ILE A 20 -14.76 -1.02 -5.59
C ILE A 20 -15.63 -1.94 -6.44
N ALA A 21 -16.95 -1.75 -6.40
CA ALA A 21 -17.92 -2.56 -7.12
C ALA A 21 -18.60 -1.72 -8.21
N ASP A 22 -18.69 -2.24 -9.42
CA ASP A 22 -19.47 -1.67 -10.52
C ASP A 22 -20.59 -2.62 -10.95
N ASN A 23 -21.61 -2.07 -11.61
CA ASN A 23 -22.68 -2.82 -12.27
C ASN A 23 -22.47 -2.90 -13.80
N GLY A 24 -21.22 -2.85 -14.24
CA GLY A 24 -20.86 -2.88 -15.65
C GLY A 24 -21.04 -4.25 -16.27
N MET A 25 -20.47 -4.44 -17.46
CA MET A 25 -20.62 -5.68 -18.23
C MET A 25 -19.95 -6.92 -17.61
N GLY A 26 -19.13 -6.74 -16.59
CA GLY A 26 -18.30 -7.81 -16.02
C GLY A 26 -17.13 -8.24 -16.92
N ILE A 27 -16.32 -9.15 -16.40
CA ILE A 27 -15.12 -9.72 -17.00
C ILE A 27 -15.37 -11.23 -17.21
N PRO A 28 -15.12 -11.78 -18.41
CA PRO A 28 -15.20 -13.21 -18.66
C PRO A 28 -14.26 -14.01 -17.74
N ALA A 29 -14.69 -15.19 -17.30
CA ALA A 29 -13.94 -16.00 -16.36
C ALA A 29 -12.57 -16.43 -16.92
N GLU A 30 -12.49 -16.66 -18.24
CA GLU A 30 -11.26 -16.97 -18.96
C GLU A 30 -10.22 -15.85 -18.93
N ASP A 31 -10.65 -14.60 -18.73
CA ASP A 31 -9.78 -13.44 -18.79
C ASP A 31 -9.27 -13.04 -17.39
N LEU A 32 -9.99 -13.38 -16.32
CA LEU A 32 -9.65 -13.08 -14.93
C LEU A 32 -8.20 -13.42 -14.54
N PRO A 33 -7.59 -14.55 -14.98
CA PRO A 33 -6.20 -14.86 -14.65
C PRO A 33 -5.19 -13.85 -15.22
N TYR A 34 -5.55 -13.14 -16.30
CA TYR A 34 -4.63 -12.31 -17.09
C TYR A 34 -4.87 -10.81 -16.92
N ILE A 35 -5.95 -10.36 -16.28
CA ILE A 35 -6.29 -8.92 -16.20
C ILE A 35 -5.24 -8.07 -15.46
N PHE A 36 -4.37 -8.70 -14.68
CA PHE A 36 -3.26 -8.04 -13.99
C PHE A 36 -1.94 -8.09 -14.78
N ASP A 37 -1.92 -8.73 -15.94
CA ASP A 37 -0.76 -8.74 -16.82
C ASP A 37 -0.61 -7.40 -17.53
N ARG A 38 0.64 -6.97 -17.68
CA ARG A 38 0.95 -5.74 -18.41
C ARG A 38 0.52 -5.89 -19.85
N PHE A 39 -0.11 -4.85 -20.38
CA PHE A 39 -0.62 -4.77 -21.75
C PHE A 39 -1.80 -5.70 -22.06
N TYR A 40 -2.29 -6.48 -21.09
CA TYR A 40 -3.44 -7.34 -21.30
C TYR A 40 -4.74 -6.54 -21.42
N ARG A 41 -5.63 -7.00 -22.31
CA ARG A 41 -6.92 -6.38 -22.60
C ARG A 41 -7.94 -7.48 -22.91
N VAL A 42 -9.04 -7.47 -22.18
CA VAL A 42 -10.23 -8.34 -22.35
C VAL A 42 -10.83 -8.19 -23.77
N ASP A 43 -10.85 -6.97 -24.31
CA ASP A 43 -11.41 -6.69 -25.63
C ASP A 43 -10.41 -6.92 -26.78
N LYS A 44 -10.40 -8.12 -27.36
CA LYS A 44 -9.83 -8.35 -28.72
C LYS A 44 -10.78 -7.96 -29.86
N ALA A 45 -12.08 -7.77 -29.61
CA ALA A 45 -13.09 -7.59 -30.67
C ALA A 45 -13.70 -6.17 -30.78
N ARG A 46 -13.62 -5.32 -29.74
CA ARG A 46 -14.21 -3.96 -29.77
C ARG A 46 -13.27 -2.87 -30.29
N ALA A 47 -12.04 -3.22 -30.68
CA ALA A 47 -11.06 -2.31 -31.25
C ALA A 47 -11.44 -1.74 -32.64
N ARG A 48 -12.54 -2.18 -33.25
CA ARG A 48 -12.99 -1.71 -34.59
C ARG A 48 -14.28 -0.89 -34.58
N GLY A 49 -14.78 -0.46 -33.43
CA GLY A 49 -16.00 0.37 -33.34
C GLY A 49 -15.85 1.59 -32.43
N GLN A 50 -15.56 2.74 -33.02
CA GLN A 50 -15.93 4.09 -32.53
C GLN A 50 -15.33 4.65 -31.21
N SER A 51 -14.27 4.09 -30.62
CA SER A 51 -13.54 4.77 -29.51
C SER A 51 -12.06 4.37 -29.44
N GLY A 52 -11.22 4.95 -30.29
CA GLY A 52 -9.76 4.76 -30.32
C GLY A 52 -8.97 5.32 -29.12
N LYS A 53 -9.55 5.32 -27.91
CA LYS A 53 -8.93 5.83 -26.67
C LYS A 53 -8.95 4.78 -25.55
N GLY A 54 -8.59 3.53 -25.85
CA GLY A 54 -8.31 2.54 -24.82
C GLY A 54 -6.93 2.79 -24.21
N GLY A 55 -6.81 2.74 -22.87
CA GLY A 55 -5.51 2.82 -22.20
C GLY A 55 -4.58 1.66 -22.58
N ALA A 56 -3.28 1.80 -22.31
CA ALA A 56 -2.25 0.83 -22.70
C ALA A 56 -2.33 -0.55 -21.97
N GLY A 57 -3.36 -0.82 -21.19
CA GLY A 57 -3.47 -2.06 -20.39
C GLY A 57 -2.47 -2.12 -19.23
N LEU A 58 -2.09 -0.97 -18.67
CA LEU A 58 -1.11 -0.91 -17.57
C LEU A 58 -1.73 -0.66 -16.19
N GLY A 59 -2.97 -0.15 -16.13
CA GLY A 59 -3.58 0.33 -14.87
C GLY A 59 -3.67 -0.75 -13.78
N LEU A 60 -4.26 -1.90 -14.10
CA LEU A 60 -4.43 -3.01 -13.14
C LEU A 60 -3.08 -3.63 -12.73
N ALA A 61 -2.15 -3.78 -13.67
CA ALA A 61 -0.80 -4.27 -13.37
C ALA A 61 -0.06 -3.34 -12.40
N ILE A 62 -0.17 -2.02 -12.59
CA ILE A 62 0.41 -1.01 -11.68
C ILE A 62 -0.30 -1.06 -10.33
N ALA A 63 -1.63 -1.12 -10.30
CA ALA A 63 -2.39 -1.18 -9.05
C ALA A 63 -1.99 -2.39 -8.21
N LYS A 64 -1.89 -3.58 -8.82
CA LYS A 64 -1.45 -4.79 -8.13
C LYS A 64 -0.04 -4.65 -7.57
N TRP A 65 0.89 -4.09 -8.36
CA TRP A 65 2.24 -3.82 -7.89
C TRP A 65 2.27 -2.85 -6.71
N ILE A 66 1.49 -1.76 -6.76
CA ILE A 66 1.39 -0.79 -5.66
C ILE A 66 0.86 -1.49 -4.39
N ALA A 67 -0.23 -2.26 -4.49
CA ALA A 67 -0.78 -2.96 -3.33
C ALA A 67 0.23 -3.94 -2.71
N GLN A 68 0.92 -4.72 -3.55
CA GLN A 68 1.97 -5.64 -3.12
C GLN A 68 3.16 -4.92 -2.48
N ALA A 69 3.57 -3.77 -3.03
CA ALA A 69 4.64 -2.96 -2.46
C ALA A 69 4.30 -2.43 -1.06
N HIS A 70 3.00 -2.30 -0.74
CA HIS A 70 2.51 -1.94 0.60
C HIS A 70 2.24 -3.16 1.49
N GLY A 71 2.70 -4.36 1.11
CA GLY A 71 2.50 -5.59 1.87
C GLY A 71 1.07 -6.14 1.80
N GLY A 72 0.29 -5.71 0.82
CA GLY A 72 -1.09 -6.10 0.60
C GLY A 72 -1.31 -6.88 -0.71
N ASN A 73 -2.57 -6.94 -1.13
CA ASN A 73 -2.98 -7.61 -2.37
C ASN A 73 -4.21 -6.93 -2.99
N ILE A 74 -4.51 -7.27 -4.26
CA ILE A 74 -5.77 -6.95 -4.91
C ILE A 74 -6.43 -8.25 -5.38
N ASP A 75 -7.67 -8.47 -4.95
CA ASP A 75 -8.52 -9.54 -5.43
C ASP A 75 -9.61 -9.00 -6.36
N VAL A 76 -10.15 -9.86 -7.21
CA VAL A 76 -11.22 -9.53 -8.16
C VAL A 76 -12.28 -10.64 -8.15
N MET A 77 -13.54 -10.22 -8.20
CA MET A 77 -14.68 -11.08 -8.49
C MET A 77 -15.50 -10.42 -9.58
N SER A 78 -15.89 -11.17 -10.60
CA SER A 78 -16.70 -10.63 -11.69
C SER A 78 -17.58 -11.70 -12.29
N THR A 79 -18.79 -11.29 -12.68
CA THR A 79 -19.72 -12.10 -13.46
C THR A 79 -20.17 -11.27 -14.65
N VAL A 80 -20.14 -11.87 -15.85
CA VAL A 80 -20.62 -11.21 -17.07
C VAL A 80 -22.10 -10.83 -16.92
N GLY A 81 -22.41 -9.56 -17.13
CA GLY A 81 -23.76 -9.00 -17.01
C GLY A 81 -24.19 -8.59 -15.59
N GLU A 82 -23.40 -8.90 -14.56
CA GLU A 82 -23.69 -8.47 -13.17
C GLU A 82 -22.75 -7.37 -12.69
N GLY A 83 -21.49 -7.36 -13.18
CA GLY A 83 -20.50 -6.34 -12.84
C GLY A 83 -19.19 -6.91 -12.31
N THR A 84 -18.38 -6.03 -11.71
CA THR A 84 -17.05 -6.39 -11.18
C THR A 84 -16.85 -5.81 -9.79
N THR A 85 -16.24 -6.56 -8.90
CA THR A 85 -15.78 -6.08 -7.60
C THR A 85 -14.28 -6.31 -7.45
N PHE A 86 -13.52 -5.22 -7.32
CA PHE A 86 -12.12 -5.25 -6.91
C PHE A 86 -12.03 -5.05 -5.40
N THR A 87 -11.24 -5.88 -4.72
CA THR A 87 -10.98 -5.77 -3.28
C THR A 87 -9.49 -5.56 -3.05
N ILE A 88 -9.12 -4.35 -2.63
CA ILE A 88 -7.75 -4.01 -2.23
C ILE A 88 -7.62 -4.27 -0.73
N ILE A 89 -6.63 -5.08 -0.36
CA ILE A 89 -6.39 -5.54 1.01
C ILE A 89 -5.02 -5.02 1.43
N LEU A 90 -4.98 -4.15 2.45
CA LEU A 90 -3.73 -3.54 2.93
C LEU A 90 -3.56 -3.74 4.44
N PRO A 91 -2.33 -3.98 4.94
CA PRO A 91 -2.08 -4.03 6.37
C PRO A 91 -2.26 -2.65 6.97
N ILE A 92 -2.94 -2.58 8.12
CA ILE A 92 -3.02 -1.36 8.92
C ILE A 92 -1.85 -1.41 9.88
N LEU A 93 -0.83 -0.57 9.65
CA LEU A 93 0.21 -0.37 10.62
C LEU A 93 -0.45 0.21 11.88
N ALA A 94 -0.38 -0.53 12.99
CA ALA A 94 -0.63 0.06 14.29
C ALA A 94 0.34 1.23 14.42
N GLU A 95 -0.16 2.42 14.77
CA GLU A 95 0.72 3.52 15.14
C GLU A 95 1.72 2.96 16.14
N LYS A 96 3.00 3.08 15.80
CA LYS A 96 4.08 2.88 16.75
C LYS A 96 3.76 3.86 17.86
N THR A 97 3.27 3.39 19.00
CA THR A 97 3.29 4.16 20.24
C THR A 97 4.76 4.56 20.37
N MET A 98 5.06 5.81 20.03
CA MET A 98 6.41 6.34 20.19
C MET A 98 6.70 6.16 21.67
N LEU A 99 7.65 5.27 21.99
CA LEU A 99 8.26 5.28 23.31
C LEU A 99 8.92 6.65 23.42
N GLU A 100 8.37 7.46 24.33
CA GLU A 100 8.86 8.79 24.63
C GLU A 100 10.35 8.72 25.00
N PRO A 101 11.16 9.74 24.64
CA PRO A 101 12.59 9.80 24.96
C PRO A 101 12.94 9.76 26.47
N ALA A 102 11.95 9.67 27.36
CA ALA A 102 12.14 9.62 28.80
C ALA A 102 12.78 8.30 29.29
N ASP A 103 12.77 7.22 28.50
CA ASP A 103 13.37 5.94 28.89
C ASP A 103 14.90 5.89 28.63
N VAL A 104 15.49 6.94 28.04
CA VAL A 104 16.93 6.99 27.68
C VAL A 104 17.80 7.73 28.70
N VAL A 105 17.31 7.98 29.93
CA VAL A 105 18.17 8.47 31.02
C VAL A 105 18.98 7.33 31.63
N GLU A 106 20.00 6.88 30.90
CA GLU A 106 21.04 6.04 31.50
C GLU A 106 21.93 6.90 32.41
N ASP A 107 21.65 6.76 33.69
CA ASP A 107 22.37 7.18 34.89
C ASP A 107 23.91 7.28 34.77
N LEU A 108 24.43 8.50 34.54
CA LEU A 108 25.86 8.84 34.66
C LEU A 108 26.35 9.01 36.12
N SER A 109 25.55 8.70 37.14
CA SER A 109 25.96 8.84 38.55
C SER A 109 26.65 7.59 39.13
N LYS A 110 26.81 6.50 38.36
CA LYS A 110 27.57 5.32 38.79
C LYS A 110 29.08 5.48 38.58
N THR A 111 29.66 6.25 39.50
CA THR A 111 31.08 6.35 39.85
C THR A 111 31.83 5.01 39.74
N ARG A 112 32.87 4.94 38.89
CA ARG A 112 33.97 3.98 39.07
C ARG A 112 35.06 4.64 39.93
N PRO A 113 35.39 4.12 41.12
CA PRO A 113 36.56 4.60 41.85
C PRO A 113 37.81 4.00 41.20
N GLY A 114 38.73 4.86 40.76
CA GLY A 114 40.12 4.48 40.46
C GLY A 114 40.49 4.44 38.98
N LEU A 115 41.01 5.56 38.47
CA LEU A 115 42.22 5.50 37.65
C LEU A 115 43.08 6.74 37.90
N ARG A 116 44.33 6.50 38.25
CA ARG A 116 45.36 7.49 38.59
C ARG A 116 45.68 8.41 37.40
N ALA A 117 45.95 9.66 37.75
CA ALA A 117 46.64 10.72 37.05
C ALA A 117 47.41 10.38 35.76
N LEU A 118 47.25 11.22 34.73
CA LEU A 118 48.38 11.85 34.04
C LEU A 118 47.95 13.26 33.58
N GLY A 119 48.80 14.25 33.85
CA GLY A 119 48.46 15.66 33.75
C GLY A 119 48.29 16.19 32.33
N ALA A 120 47.46 17.23 32.22
CA ALA A 120 47.55 18.23 31.17
C ALA A 120 46.96 19.54 31.71
N THR A 121 47.83 20.35 32.30
CA THR A 121 47.69 21.81 32.36
C THR A 121 47.36 22.35 30.97
N PHE A 122 46.39 23.26 30.81
CA PHE A 122 46.65 24.64 30.36
C PHE A 122 45.37 25.44 29.96
N ARG A 123 45.21 26.55 30.70
CA ARG A 123 44.61 27.89 30.47
C ARG A 123 43.24 28.14 29.81
N ARG A 124 42.50 28.97 30.57
CA ARG A 124 41.46 29.94 30.20
C ARG A 124 41.88 30.92 29.10
N SER A 125 40.92 31.38 28.29
CA SER A 125 40.61 32.82 28.16
C SER A 125 39.23 33.08 27.58
N SER A 126 38.53 34.00 28.23
CA SER A 126 37.27 34.65 27.89
C SER A 126 37.39 35.69 26.77
N SER A 127 36.30 35.90 26.02
CA SER A 127 35.70 37.21 25.74
C SER A 127 34.26 37.02 25.27
#